data_AF-A0A419G6B5-F1
#
_entry.id   AF-A0A419G6B5-F1
#
_cell.length_a   1.000
_cell.length_b   1.000
_cell.length_c   1.000
_cell.angle_alpha   90.00
_cell.angle_beta   90.00
_cell.angle_gamma   90.00
#
_symmetry.space_group_name_H-M   'P 1'
#
loop_
_entity.id
_entity.type
_entity.pdbx_description
1 polymer ?
#
loop_
_entity_poly.entity_id
_entity_poly.type
_entity_poly.pdbx_seq_one_letter_code
_entity_poly.pdbx_strand_id
1 'polypeptide(L)'
;MWEADDVLSLKEQQKMRRFCWRTALIITLLALVGFFAGIVFLKESVLKHNFSPSRHVIIEQDPDTLEIYMWKDALGNVYTPNDLHVKLFPYTVTALVLIIMGIAMGAYHILKEHYLAMLLINRLGSPPSKNPDPLLGARSR
;
A
#
# COMPACT_ATOMS: atom_id res chain seq x y z
N MET A 1 6.69 4.59 25.52
CA MET A 1 5.67 5.08 24.57
C MET A 1 4.34 4.57 25.09
N TRP A 2 3.55 5.40 25.77
CA TRP A 2 2.22 5.02 26.24
C TRP A 2 1.39 4.67 25.00
N GLU A 3 0.81 3.47 24.92
CA GLU A 3 -0.16 3.17 23.87
C GLU A 3 -1.36 4.07 24.14
N ALA A 4 -1.54 5.13 23.35
CA ALA A 4 -2.68 6.04 23.47
C ALA A 4 -4.04 5.31 23.36
N ASP A 5 -4.02 4.04 22.93
CA ASP A 5 -5.13 3.11 22.92
C ASP A 5 -5.63 2.70 24.34
N ASP A 6 -4.80 2.84 25.39
CA ASP A 6 -5.15 2.56 26.80
C ASP A 6 -6.02 3.64 27.45
N VAL A 7 -6.10 4.83 26.87
CA VAL A 7 -6.90 5.94 27.38
C VAL A 7 -8.37 5.84 26.93
N LEU A 8 -8.64 4.98 25.95
CA LEU A 8 -9.95 4.82 25.30
C LEU A 8 -10.85 3.86 26.08
N SER A 9 -12.15 4.21 26.18
CA SER A 9 -13.16 3.27 26.68
C SER A 9 -13.34 2.08 25.73
N LEU A 10 -13.88 0.96 26.23
CA LEU A 10 -14.15 -0.24 25.43
C LEU A 10 -14.98 0.05 24.15
N LYS A 11 -15.93 1.01 24.23
CA LYS A 11 -16.74 1.43 23.08
C LYS A 11 -15.92 2.21 22.04
N GLU A 12 -15.00 3.05 22.49
CA GLU A 12 -14.11 3.82 21.61
C GLU A 12 -13.05 2.92 20.98
N GLN A 13 -12.51 1.95 21.72
CA GLN A 13 -11.61 0.92 21.18
C GLN A 13 -12.29 0.11 20.06
N GLN A 14 -13.56 -0.27 20.21
CA GLN A 14 -14.32 -0.92 19.13
C GLN A 14 -14.57 -0.02 17.91
N LYS A 15 -14.76 1.29 18.10
CA LYS A 15 -14.88 2.25 17.00
C LYS A 15 -13.54 2.42 16.28
N MET A 16 -12.46 2.59 17.03
CA MET A 16 -11.08 2.66 16.54
C MET A 16 -10.73 1.42 15.73
N ARG A 17 -10.98 0.21 16.25
CA ARG A 17 -10.69 -1.05 15.55
C ARG A 17 -11.43 -1.15 14.21
N ARG A 18 -12.72 -0.77 14.18
CA ARG A 18 -13.51 -0.75 12.94
C ARG A 18 -12.99 0.28 11.94
N PHE A 19 -12.61 1.47 12.40
CA PHE A 19 -11.98 2.49 11.57
C PHE A 19 -10.66 1.98 11.00
N CYS A 20 -9.74 1.50 11.86
CA CYS A 20 -8.45 0.94 11.45
C CYS A 20 -8.58 -0.15 10.40
N TRP A 21 -9.53 -1.08 10.56
CA TRP A 21 -9.74 -2.16 9.60
C TRP A 21 -10.25 -1.63 8.25
N ARG A 22 -11.23 -0.72 8.25
CA ARG A 22 -11.75 -0.10 7.02
C ARG A 22 -10.68 0.72 6.30
N THR A 23 -9.93 1.51 7.04
CA THR A 23 -8.84 2.33 6.50
C THR A 23 -7.73 1.46 5.92
N ALA A 24 -7.32 0.40 6.61
CA ALA A 24 -6.34 -0.55 6.10
C ALA A 24 -6.82 -1.20 4.78
N LEU A 25 -8.10 -1.59 4.71
CA LEU A 25 -8.69 -2.15 3.49
C LEU A 25 -8.67 -1.15 2.33
N ILE A 26 -9.08 0.10 2.55
CA ILE A 26 -9.06 1.15 1.53
C ILE A 26 -7.64 1.43 1.05
N ILE A 27 -6.69 1.61 1.97
CA ILE A 27 -5.28 1.85 1.63
C ILE A 27 -4.70 0.68 0.83
N THR A 28 -5.05 -0.55 1.18
CA THR A 28 -4.59 -1.75 0.45
C THR A 28 -5.13 -1.77 -0.97
N LEU A 29 -6.41 -1.46 -1.17
CA LEU A 29 -7.00 -1.37 -2.51
C LEU A 29 -6.34 -0.26 -3.34
N LEU A 30 -6.11 0.91 -2.76
CA LEU A 30 -5.41 2.01 -3.43
C LEU A 30 -3.96 1.65 -3.77
N ALA A 31 -3.26 0.97 -2.87
CA ALA A 31 -1.89 0.49 -3.10
C ALA A 31 -1.84 -0.54 -4.24
N LEU A 32 -2.83 -1.43 -4.34
CA LEU A 32 -2.93 -2.39 -5.43
C LEU A 32 -3.14 -1.71 -6.78
N VAL A 33 -4.07 -0.74 -6.85
CA VAL A 33 -4.29 0.08 -8.05
C VAL A 33 -3.03 0.84 -8.44
N GLY A 34 -2.38 1.48 -7.46
CA GLY A 34 -1.13 2.21 -7.65
C GLY A 34 0.01 1.31 -8.14
N PHE A 35 0.09 0.07 -7.64
CA PHE A 35 1.07 -0.92 -8.09
C PHE A 35 0.85 -1.27 -9.56
N PHE A 36 -0.37 -1.64 -9.96
CA PHE A 36 -0.64 -1.98 -11.36
C PHE A 36 -0.39 -0.80 -12.31
N ALA A 37 -0.86 0.40 -11.94
CA ALA A 37 -0.59 1.61 -12.70
C ALA A 37 0.92 1.91 -12.79
N GLY A 38 1.65 1.73 -11.69
CA GLY A 38 3.10 1.89 -11.64
C GLY A 38 3.84 0.90 -12.52
N ILE A 39 3.42 -0.37 -12.57
CA ILE A 39 4.01 -1.39 -13.46
C ILE A 39 3.81 -1.02 -14.93
N VAL A 40 2.60 -0.58 -15.31
CA VAL A 40 2.31 -0.11 -16.67
C VAL A 40 3.20 1.09 -17.00
N PHE A 41 3.26 2.08 -16.11
CA PHE A 41 4.10 3.26 -16.27
C PHE A 41 5.59 2.90 -16.43
N LEU A 42 6.11 2.00 -15.59
CA LEU A 42 7.50 1.54 -15.68
C LEU A 42 7.78 0.87 -17.01
N LYS A 43 6.88 0.00 -17.49
CA LYS A 43 7.03 -0.69 -18.78
C LYS A 43 6.92 0.26 -19.98
N GLU A 44 6.12 1.31 -19.91
CA GLU A 44 5.89 2.22 -21.04
C GLU A 44 6.85 3.40 -21.09
N SER A 45 7.18 3.97 -19.93
CA SER A 45 7.89 5.25 -19.84
C SER A 45 9.36 5.11 -19.47
N VAL A 46 9.72 4.13 -18.63
CA VAL A 46 11.07 4.01 -18.06
C VAL A 46 11.86 2.88 -18.70
N LEU A 47 11.31 1.67 -18.71
CA LEU A 47 11.98 0.43 -19.12
C LEU A 47 11.43 -0.06 -20.46
N LYS A 48 11.55 0.82 -21.47
CA LYS A 48 10.97 0.60 -22.80
C LYS A 48 11.47 -0.65 -23.51
N HIS A 49 12.71 -1.06 -23.22
CA HIS A 49 13.36 -2.22 -23.83
C HIS A 49 12.73 -3.53 -23.37
N ASN A 50 11.95 -3.54 -22.28
CA ASN A 50 11.35 -4.76 -21.79
C ASN A 50 10.29 -5.29 -22.75
N PHE A 51 10.22 -6.61 -22.93
CA PHE A 51 9.30 -7.20 -23.91
C PHE A 51 7.85 -6.79 -23.65
N SER A 52 7.16 -6.42 -24.73
CA SER A 52 5.78 -5.93 -24.71
C SER A 52 5.12 -6.38 -26.01
N PRO A 53 4.08 -7.23 -25.95
CA PRO A 53 3.43 -7.75 -27.15
C PRO A 53 2.84 -6.67 -28.06
N SER A 54 2.52 -5.50 -27.51
CA SER A 54 1.98 -4.37 -28.28
C SER A 54 3.04 -3.52 -28.98
N ARG A 55 4.33 -3.68 -28.64
CA ARG A 55 5.44 -2.88 -29.20
C ARG A 55 6.53 -3.69 -29.88
N HIS A 56 6.62 -4.96 -29.54
CA HIS A 56 7.76 -5.80 -29.89
C HIS A 56 7.36 -7.03 -30.67
N VAL A 57 8.16 -7.37 -31.67
CA VAL A 57 8.06 -8.60 -32.44
C VAL A 57 9.15 -9.55 -31.95
N ILE A 58 8.79 -10.79 -31.66
CA ILE A 58 9.75 -11.83 -31.26
C ILE A 58 10.63 -12.17 -32.47
N ILE A 59 11.95 -12.13 -32.28
CA ILE A 59 12.93 -12.51 -33.31
C ILE A 59 13.40 -13.94 -33.07
N GLU A 60 13.72 -14.24 -31.82
CA GLU A 60 14.29 -15.53 -31.42
C GLU A 60 13.61 -16.00 -30.15
N GLN A 61 13.13 -17.24 -30.20
CA GLN A 61 12.43 -17.90 -29.12
C GLN A 61 12.86 -19.37 -29.09
N ASP A 62 13.04 -19.90 -27.88
CA ASP A 62 13.25 -21.32 -27.69
C ASP A 62 12.01 -22.11 -28.14
N PRO A 63 12.16 -23.09 -29.06
CA PRO A 63 11.02 -23.83 -29.60
C PRO A 63 10.36 -24.77 -28.57
N ASP A 64 11.09 -25.18 -27.53
CA ASP A 64 10.63 -26.14 -26.54
C ASP A 64 10.16 -25.45 -25.25
N THR A 65 10.89 -24.44 -24.77
CA THR A 65 10.57 -23.73 -23.51
C THR A 65 9.74 -22.47 -23.72
N LEU A 66 9.62 -21.99 -24.97
CA LEU A 66 9.00 -20.72 -25.33
C LEU A 66 9.66 -19.48 -24.69
N GLU A 67 10.89 -19.61 -24.17
CA GLU A 67 11.64 -18.48 -23.66
C GLU A 67 12.05 -17.53 -24.79
N ILE A 68 11.78 -16.24 -24.61
CA ILE A 68 12.10 -15.22 -25.62
C ILE A 68 13.54 -14.76 -25.41
N TYR A 69 14.41 -15.06 -26.38
CA TYR A 69 15.81 -14.65 -26.35
C TYR A 69 16.03 -13.27 -26.97
N MET A 70 15.24 -12.90 -27.99
CA MET A 70 15.37 -11.60 -28.66
C MET A 70 14.05 -11.06 -29.15
N TRP A 71 13.89 -9.74 -29.10
CA TRP A 71 12.74 -9.04 -29.66
C TRP A 71 13.12 -7.70 -30.29
N LYS A 72 12.32 -7.28 -31.27
CA LYS A 72 12.56 -6.09 -32.10
C LYS A 72 11.49 -5.03 -31.85
N ASP A 73 11.87 -3.76 -31.78
CA ASP A 73 10.90 -2.66 -31.86
C ASP A 73 10.57 -2.24 -33.31
N ALA A 74 9.58 -1.35 -33.44
CA ALA A 74 9.16 -0.79 -34.71
C ALA A 74 10.24 0.05 -35.42
N LEU A 75 11.26 0.52 -34.70
CA LEU A 75 12.37 1.32 -35.23
C LEU A 75 13.53 0.47 -35.75
N GLY A 76 13.53 -0.82 -35.45
CA GLY A 76 14.56 -1.73 -35.91
C GLY A 76 15.50 -2.24 -34.83
N ASN A 77 15.42 -1.72 -33.60
CA ASN A 77 16.34 -2.07 -32.54
C ASN A 77 16.01 -3.45 -31.97
N VAL A 78 17.05 -4.23 -31.73
CA VAL A 78 16.96 -5.58 -31.15
C VAL A 78 17.36 -5.51 -29.69
N TYR A 79 16.54 -6.09 -28.84
CA TYR A 79 16.76 -6.17 -27.40
C TYR A 79 16.83 -7.63 -26.96
N THR A 80 17.52 -7.85 -25.85
CA THR A 80 17.77 -9.17 -25.27
C THR A 80 17.57 -9.14 -23.75
N PRO A 81 17.38 -10.30 -23.09
CA PRO A 81 17.39 -10.39 -21.62
C PRO A 81 18.66 -9.85 -20.97
N ASN A 82 19.75 -9.74 -21.73
CA ASN A 82 21.02 -9.23 -21.24
C ASN A 82 21.10 -7.71 -21.14
N ASP A 83 20.15 -6.99 -21.75
CA ASP A 83 20.11 -5.53 -21.71
C ASP A 83 19.91 -5.00 -20.29
N LEU A 84 20.63 -3.92 -19.98
CA LEU A 84 20.62 -3.31 -18.64
C LEU A 84 19.20 -2.98 -18.17
N HIS A 85 18.36 -2.42 -19.05
CA HIS A 85 16.98 -2.04 -18.71
C HIS A 85 16.11 -3.26 -18.38
N VAL A 86 16.37 -4.40 -19.01
CA VAL A 86 15.65 -5.65 -18.74
C VAL A 86 16.12 -6.22 -17.40
N LYS A 87 17.43 -6.24 -17.15
CA LYS A 87 18.03 -6.68 -15.87
C LYS A 87 17.61 -5.82 -14.68
N LEU A 88 17.40 -4.52 -14.89
CA LEU A 88 16.98 -3.58 -13.85
C LEU A 88 15.49 -3.65 -13.52
N PHE A 89 14.67 -4.29 -14.36
CA PHE A 89 13.24 -4.41 -14.15
C PHE A 89 12.85 -4.94 -12.76
N PRO A 90 13.35 -6.12 -12.29
CA PRO A 90 12.98 -6.63 -10.97
C PRO A 90 13.33 -5.64 -9.85
N TYR A 91 14.51 -5.03 -9.88
CA TYR A 91 14.93 -4.03 -8.89
C TYR A 91 14.04 -2.78 -8.89
N THR A 92 13.63 -2.33 -10.08
CA THR A 92 12.74 -1.18 -10.23
C THR A 92 11.34 -1.49 -9.71
N VAL A 93 10.85 -2.71 -9.93
CA VAL A 93 9.59 -3.21 -9.35
C VAL A 93 9.70 -3.28 -7.82
N THR A 94 10.81 -3.78 -7.27
CA THR A 94 11.04 -3.78 -5.82
C THR A 94 11.04 -2.36 -5.26
N ALA A 95 11.72 -1.41 -5.90
CA ALA A 95 11.72 -0.01 -5.49
C ALA A 95 10.30 0.58 -5.50
N LEU A 96 9.50 0.29 -6.53
CA LEU A 96 8.10 0.70 -6.59
C LEU A 96 7.29 0.14 -5.41
N VAL A 97 7.45 -1.14 -5.09
CA VAL A 97 6.77 -1.76 -3.93
C VAL A 97 7.17 -1.08 -2.62
N LEU A 98 8.46 -0.80 -2.42
CA LEU A 98 8.95 -0.13 -1.22
C LEU A 98 8.38 1.29 -1.08
N ILE A 99 8.32 2.04 -2.18
CA ILE A 99 7.72 3.38 -2.21
C ILE A 99 6.23 3.31 -1.84
N ILE A 100 5.47 2.41 -2.48
CA ILE A 100 4.05 2.23 -2.21
C ILE A 100 3.83 1.84 -0.74
N MET A 101 4.62 0.91 -0.22
CA MET A 101 4.55 0.48 1.18
C MET A 101 4.84 1.64 2.14
N GLY A 102 5.88 2.44 1.86
CA GLY A 102 6.23 3.63 2.64
C GLY A 102 5.08 4.64 2.68
N ILE A 103 4.48 4.95 1.53
CA ILE A 103 3.33 5.86 1.43
C ILE A 103 2.12 5.30 2.16
N ALA A 104 1.81 4.00 1.98
CA ALA A 104 0.68 3.34 2.62
C ALA A 104 0.80 3.34 4.15
N MET A 105 1.98 3.01 4.69
CA MET A 105 2.24 3.03 6.13
C MET A 105 2.15 4.46 6.69
N GLY A 106 2.74 5.44 6.01
CA GLY A 106 2.67 6.84 6.42
C GLY A 106 1.22 7.36 6.44
N ALA A 107 0.46 7.11 5.38
CA ALA A 107 -0.95 7.48 5.30
C ALA A 107 -1.78 6.81 6.40
N TYR A 108 -1.57 5.51 6.65
CA TYR A 108 -2.26 4.78 7.70
C TYR A 108 -1.97 5.36 9.09
N HIS A 109 -0.71 5.67 9.39
CA HIS A 109 -0.31 6.25 10.66
C HIS A 109 -0.97 7.60 10.91
N ILE A 110 -0.88 8.51 9.93
CA ILE A 110 -1.50 9.84 10.00
C ILE A 110 -3.02 9.73 10.19
N LEU A 111 -3.69 8.85 9.45
CA LEU A 111 -5.13 8.64 9.59
C LEU A 111 -5.52 8.07 10.96
N LYS A 112 -4.75 7.10 11.48
CA LYS A 112 -4.98 6.54 12.83
C LYS A 112 -4.84 7.63 13.89
N GLU A 113 -3.74 8.38 13.87
CA GLU A 113 -3.49 9.46 14.84
C GLU A 113 -4.54 10.56 14.77
N HIS A 114 -4.90 10.98 13.56
CA HIS A 114 -5.93 11.99 13.36
C HIS A 114 -7.30 11.54 13.91
N TYR A 115 -7.66 10.28 13.67
CA TYR A 115 -8.91 9.72 14.20
C TYR A 115 -8.88 9.59 15.72
N LEU A 116 -7.74 9.22 16.31
CA LEU A 116 -7.54 9.19 17.76
C LEU A 116 -7.73 10.58 18.37
N ALA A 117 -7.10 11.61 17.80
CA ALA A 117 -7.24 12.99 18.23
C ALA A 117 -8.71 13.44 18.18
N MET A 118 -9.43 13.11 17.11
CA MET A 118 -10.85 13.41 16.97
C MET A 118 -11.71 12.74 18.06
N LEU A 119 -11.44 11.48 18.40
CA LEU A 119 -12.16 10.79 19.47
C LEU A 119 -11.92 11.46 20.84
N LEU A 120 -10.67 11.84 21.14
CA LEU A 120 -10.34 12.53 22.40
C LEU A 120 -11.00 13.91 22.49
N ILE A 121 -10.97 14.70 21.41
CA ILE A 121 -11.62 16.03 21.37
C ILE A 121 -13.13 15.90 21.57
N ASN A 122 -13.77 14.93 20.91
CA ASN A 122 -15.20 14.68 21.07
C ASN A 122 -15.56 14.29 22.50
N ARG A 123 -14.68 13.58 23.21
CA ARG A 123 -14.86 13.25 24.63
C ARG A 123 -14.77 14.49 25.53
N LEU A 124 -13.85 15.41 25.25
CA LEU A 124 -13.67 16.67 25.98
C LEU A 124 -14.81 17.68 25.75
N GLY A 125 -15.40 17.69 24.55
CA GLY A 125 -16.53 18.58 24.21
C GLY A 125 -17.91 18.05 24.60
N SER A 126 -18.00 16.82 25.09
CA SER A 126 -19.28 16.22 25.52
C SER A 126 -19.58 16.59 26.98
N PRO A 127 -20.76 17.14 27.33
CA PRO A 127 -21.11 17.39 28.73
C PRO A 127 -21.07 16.08 29.54
N PRO A 128 -20.80 16.14 30.86
CA PRO A 128 -20.70 14.94 31.68
C PRO A 128 -21.96 14.09 31.51
N SER A 129 -21.76 12.87 31.01
CA SER A 129 -22.79 11.84 30.93
C SER A 129 -23.42 11.69 32.32
N LYS A 130 -24.75 11.83 32.40
CA LYS A 130 -25.55 11.63 33.63
C LYS A 130 -25.49 10.22 34.21
N ASN A 131 -24.84 9.27 33.54
CA ASN A 131 -24.64 7.93 34.08
C ASN A 131 -23.22 7.82 34.64
N PRO A 132 -23.06 7.75 35.97
CA PRO A 132 -21.83 7.25 36.54
C PRO A 132 -21.67 5.78 36.16
N ASP A 133 -20.53 5.43 35.57
CA ASP A 133 -20.16 4.02 35.39
C ASP A 133 -20.14 3.35 36.77
N PRO A 134 -20.76 2.17 36.95
CA PRO A 134 -20.93 1.53 38.26
C PRO A 134 -19.64 0.89 38.82
N LEU A 135 -18.45 1.30 38.39
CA LEU A 135 -17.19 0.64 38.73
C LEU A 135 -16.44 1.21 39.94
N LEU A 136 -16.99 2.21 40.63
CA LEU A 136 -16.39 2.77 41.86
C LEU A 136 -17.06 2.31 43.17
N GLY A 137 -18.01 1.37 43.13
CA GLY A 137 -18.79 0.95 44.30
C GLY A 137 -18.34 -0.33 45.03
N ALA A 138 -17.33 -1.06 44.54
CA ALA A 138 -17.05 -2.43 45.02
C ALA A 138 -15.70 -2.59 45.75
N ARG A 139 -15.23 -1.56 46.48
CA ARG A 139 -14.10 -1.69 47.42
C ARG A 139 -14.33 -0.86 48.69
N SER A 140 -15.37 -1.20 49.44
CA SER A 140 -15.40 -0.96 50.88
C SER A 140 -16.40 -1.90 51.54
N ARG A 141 -15.92 -3.06 51.97
CA ARG A 141 -16.26 -3.75 53.23
C ARG A 141 -15.50 -5.06 53.31
#